data_AF-A0A9N7VG19-F1
#
_entry.id   AF-A0A9N7VG19-F1
#
_cell.length_a   1.000
_cell.length_b   1.000
_cell.length_c   1.000
_cell.angle_alpha   90.00
_cell.angle_beta   90.00
_cell.angle_gamma   90.00
#
_symmetry.space_group_name_H-M   'P 1'
#
loop_
_entity.id
_entity.type
_entity.pdbx_description
1 polymer ?
#
loop_
_entity_poly.entity_id
_entity_poly.type
_entity_poly.pdbx_seq_one_letter_code
_entity_poly.pdbx_strand_id
1 'polypeptide(L)'
;MFVNSPIFPNRKCVMEWEEPHDSTLYCIQTDGNYMIASGSSYYGVVRLWDKRQSACLQFFQLSSESGSSPVYCLRFSSTHLYAALATSLHSLDFQKSPICIR
;
A
#
# COMPACT_ATOMS: atom_id res chain seq x y z
N MET A 1 -10.14 0.12 -4.19
CA MET A 1 -10.80 0.14 -5.51
C MET A 1 -12.30 0.20 -5.26
N PHE A 2 -12.92 1.38 -5.41
CA PHE A 2 -14.35 1.53 -5.18
C PHE A 2 -15.07 1.43 -6.52
N VAL A 3 -15.56 0.23 -6.83
CA VAL A 3 -16.44 0.01 -7.98
C VAL A 3 -17.77 0.73 -7.71
N ASN A 4 -18.30 1.41 -8.72
CA ASN A 4 -19.59 2.10 -8.67
C ASN A 4 -20.66 1.14 -8.12
N SER A 5 -21.13 1.40 -6.90
CA SER A 5 -22.18 0.60 -6.27
C SER A 5 -23.54 1.20 -6.63
N PRO A 6 -24.49 0.42 -7.18
CA PRO A 6 -25.83 0.90 -7.54
C PRO A 6 -26.65 1.38 -6.33
N ILE A 7 -26.16 1.14 -5.11
CA ILE A 7 -26.79 1.52 -3.84
C ILE A 7 -26.58 3.01 -3.52
N PHE A 8 -25.57 3.66 -4.13
CA PHE A 8 -25.28 5.09 -3.93
C PHE A 8 -25.15 5.79 -5.28
N PRO A 9 -26.25 6.30 -5.87
CA PRO A 9 -26.28 6.84 -7.23
C PRO A 9 -25.38 8.07 -7.47
N ASN A 10 -24.85 8.67 -6.40
CA ASN A 10 -23.89 9.79 -6.47
C ASN A 10 -22.44 9.42 -6.14
N ARG A 11 -22.12 8.14 -5.88
CA ARG A 11 -20.73 7.71 -5.64
C ARG A 11 -20.07 7.33 -6.95
N LYS A 12 -19.59 8.34 -7.66
CA LYS A 12 -18.73 8.16 -8.84
C LYS A 12 -17.29 7.88 -8.38
N CYS A 13 -16.67 6.86 -8.97
CA CYS A 13 -15.23 6.64 -8.79
C CYS A 13 -14.44 7.85 -9.33
N VAL A 14 -13.59 8.44 -8.48
CA VAL A 14 -12.79 9.63 -8.83
C VAL A 14 -11.44 9.25 -9.39
N MET A 15 -10.84 8.17 -8.88
CA MET A 15 -9.52 7.71 -9.28
C MET A 15 -9.37 6.21 -9.02
N GLU A 16 -8.63 5.56 -9.91
CA GLU A 16 -8.32 4.14 -9.87
C GLU A 16 -6.82 3.98 -10.01
N TRP A 17 -6.26 3.09 -9.20
CA TRP A 17 -4.88 2.64 -9.29
C TRP A 17 -4.91 1.14 -9.43
N GLU A 18 -4.22 0.65 -10.46
CA GLU A 18 -4.13 -0.77 -10.74
C GLU A 18 -2.84 -1.33 -10.16
N GLU A 19 -2.97 -2.43 -9.43
CA GLU A 19 -1.84 -3.16 -8.89
C GLU A 19 -1.25 -4.05 -9.99
N PRO A 20 0.04 -3.91 -10.34
CA PRO A 20 0.61 -4.53 -11.54
C PRO A 20 0.73 -6.06 -11.49
N HIS A 21 0.49 -6.69 -10.34
CA HIS A 21 0.61 -8.15 -10.15
C HIS A 21 -0.74 -8.84 -9.95
N ASP A 22 -1.85 -8.20 -10.30
CA ASP A 22 -3.21 -8.74 -10.16
C ASP A 22 -3.44 -9.44 -8.81
N SER A 23 -2.91 -8.81 -7.76
CA SER A 23 -2.82 -9.39 -6.43
C SER A 23 -3.88 -8.76 -5.54
N THR A 24 -4.48 -9.58 -4.68
CA THR A 24 -5.52 -9.11 -3.75
C THR A 24 -4.90 -8.15 -2.73
N LEU A 25 -5.55 -7.00 -2.54
CA LEU A 25 -5.18 -6.07 -1.48
C LEU A 25 -5.90 -6.46 -0.18
N TYR A 26 -5.13 -6.68 0.89
CA TYR A 26 -5.67 -7.04 2.21
C TYR A 26 -5.92 -5.82 3.09
N CYS A 27 -5.11 -4.78 2.93
CA CYS A 27 -5.25 -3.57 3.72
C CYS A 27 -4.94 -2.32 2.90
N ILE A 28 -5.55 -1.22 3.30
CA ILE A 28 -5.33 0.11 2.74
C ILE A 28 -5.41 1.12 3.88
N GLN A 29 -4.52 2.10 3.87
CA GLN A 29 -4.55 3.22 4.79
C GLN A 29 -4.28 4.52 4.02
N THR A 30 -4.83 5.62 4.51
CA THR A 30 -4.45 6.96 4.10
C THR A 30 -3.93 7.74 5.31
N ASP A 31 -3.03 8.67 5.06
CA ASP A 31 -2.59 9.68 6.04
C ASP A 31 -3.63 10.80 6.23
N GLY A 32 -4.72 10.79 5.46
CA GLY A 32 -5.74 11.84 5.44
C GLY A 32 -5.43 13.00 4.48
N ASN A 33 -4.19 13.13 4.02
CA ASN A 33 -3.74 14.19 3.11
C ASN A 33 -3.71 13.68 1.67
N TYR A 34 -2.52 13.37 1.15
CA TYR A 34 -2.32 12.94 -0.23
C TYR A 34 -1.79 11.52 -0.32
N MET A 35 -1.30 10.93 0.77
CA MET A 35 -0.69 9.60 0.71
C MET A 35 -1.71 8.51 0.98
N ILE A 36 -1.55 7.43 0.24
CA ILE A 36 -2.25 6.17 0.44
C ILE A 36 -1.18 5.08 0.45
N ALA A 37 -1.31 4.13 1.37
CA ALA A 37 -0.52 2.92 1.39
C ALA A 37 -1.45 1.71 1.25
N SER A 38 -1.05 0.74 0.44
CA SER A 38 -1.76 -0.53 0.24
C SER A 38 -0.86 -1.70 0.60
N GLY A 39 -1.42 -2.72 1.26
CA GLY A 39 -0.76 -3.98 1.55
C GLY A 39 -1.36 -5.08 0.69
N SER A 40 -0.51 -5.78 -0.06
CA SER A 40 -0.93 -6.82 -1.00
C SER A 40 -0.72 -8.23 -0.46
N SER A 41 -1.42 -9.19 -1.08
CA SER A 41 -1.23 -10.63 -0.90
C SER A 41 0.11 -11.14 -1.41
N TYR A 42 0.76 -10.34 -2.26
CA TYR A 42 1.97 -10.72 -2.95
C TYR A 42 3.18 -10.52 -2.05
N TYR A 43 3.65 -11.60 -1.42
CA TYR A 43 4.94 -11.68 -0.72
C TYR A 43 5.29 -10.51 0.21
N GLY A 44 4.32 -9.98 0.96
CA GLY A 44 4.56 -8.89 1.89
C GLY A 44 4.87 -7.55 1.21
N VAL A 45 4.37 -7.30 -0.01
CA VAL A 45 4.58 -6.04 -0.72
C VAL A 45 3.60 -4.97 -0.24
N VAL A 46 4.16 -3.82 0.17
CA VAL A 46 3.44 -2.57 0.46
C VAL A 46 3.71 -1.57 -0.64
N ARG A 47 2.68 -0.91 -1.16
CA ARG A 47 2.82 0.17 -2.15
C ARG A 47 2.34 1.51 -1.59
N LEU A 48 3.05 2.57 -1.94
CA LEU A 48 2.71 3.96 -1.64
C LEU A 48 2.22 4.66 -2.90
N TRP A 49 1.16 5.44 -2.73
CA TRP A 49 0.46 6.15 -3.78
C TRP A 49 0.22 7.59 -3.35
N ASP A 50 0.26 8.50 -4.32
CA ASP A 50 -0.17 9.90 -4.15
C ASP A 50 -1.53 10.08 -4.81
N LYS A 51 -2.52 10.60 -4.08
CA LYS A 51 -3.87 10.93 -4.59
C LYS A 51 -3.86 11.89 -5.78
N ARG A 52 -2.77 12.64 -5.97
CA ARG A 52 -2.59 13.64 -7.03
C ARG A 52 -2.01 13.03 -8.30
N GLN A 53 -1.56 11.76 -8.26
CA GLN A 53 -0.85 11.09 -9.35
C GLN A 53 -1.44 9.71 -9.60
N SER A 54 -1.44 9.27 -10.86
CA SER A 54 -1.89 7.92 -11.22
C SER A 54 -0.79 6.86 -11.06
N ALA A 55 0.47 7.27 -10.94
CA ALA A 55 1.60 6.35 -10.82
C ALA A 55 1.85 5.91 -9.36
N CYS A 56 2.32 4.67 -9.20
CA CYS A 56 2.87 4.19 -7.93
C CYS A 56 4.10 5.01 -7.57
N LEU A 57 4.13 5.62 -6.38
CA LEU A 57 5.31 6.37 -5.94
C LEU A 57 6.46 5.44 -5.60
N GLN A 58 6.16 4.43 -4.79
CA GLN A 58 7.17 3.52 -4.27
C GLN A 58 6.54 2.22 -3.81
N PHE A 59 7.29 1.13 -3.85
CA PHE A 59 6.91 -0.12 -3.23
C PHE A 59 8.02 -0.62 -2.31
N PHE A 60 7.62 -1.31 -1.26
CA PHE A 60 8.49 -1.95 -0.28
C PHE A 60 8.15 -3.42 -0.23
N GLN A 61 9.12 -4.25 -0.59
CA GLN A 61 9.04 -5.67 -0.33
C GLN A 61 9.63 -5.91 1.07
N LEU A 62 8.76 -6.22 2.02
CA LEU A 62 9.15 -6.34 3.44
C LEU A 62 10.00 -7.58 3.71
N SER A 63 9.97 -8.53 2.79
CA SER A 63 10.51 -9.86 2.97
C SER A 63 11.02 -10.41 1.64
N SER A 64 12.30 -10.79 1.60
CA SER A 64 12.95 -11.30 0.39
C SER A 64 12.75 -12.81 0.20
N GLU A 65 12.06 -13.47 1.13
CA GLU A 65 11.81 -14.91 1.08
C GLU A 65 10.62 -15.24 0.18
N SER A 66 10.80 -16.27 -0.65
CA SER A 66 9.87 -16.75 -1.69
C SER A 66 8.51 -17.24 -1.17
N GLY A 67 8.29 -17.24 0.15
CA GLY A 67 7.07 -17.71 0.82
C GLY A 67 6.47 -16.71 1.80
N SER A 68 6.76 -15.43 1.62
CA SER A 68 6.36 -14.41 2.59
C SER A 68 4.86 -14.21 2.64
N SER A 69 4.33 -14.05 3.86
CA SER A 69 2.89 -13.91 4.07
C SER A 69 2.35 -12.58 3.55
N PRO A 70 1.04 -12.50 3.26
CA PRO A 70 0.36 -11.25 2.96
C PRO A 70 0.55 -10.16 4.02
N VAL A 71 0.44 -8.91 3.61
CA VAL A 71 0.34 -7.78 4.55
C VAL A 71 -1.10 -7.66 5.05
N TYR A 72 -1.37 -8.13 6.26
CA TYR A 72 -2.72 -8.11 6.82
C TYR A 72 -3.13 -6.73 7.36
N CYS A 73 -2.16 -6.00 7.90
CA CYS A 73 -2.41 -4.68 8.45
C CYS A 73 -1.22 -3.77 8.19
N LEU A 74 -1.49 -2.51 7.89
CA LEU A 74 -0.47 -1.50 7.69
C LEU A 74 -0.85 -0.22 8.46
N ARG A 75 0.18 0.43 9.02
CA ARG A 75 0.08 1.76 9.62
C ARG A 75 1.29 2.57 9.20
N PHE A 76 1.08 3.74 8.62
CA PHE A 76 2.15 4.63 8.22
C PHE A 76 1.87 6.07 8.62
N SER A 77 2.97 6.80 8.74
CA SER A 77 3.08 8.23 8.96
C SER A 77 4.08 8.80 7.96
N SER A 78 4.38 10.09 8.03
CA SER A 78 5.40 10.73 7.20
C SER A 78 6.83 10.23 7.47
N THR A 79 7.07 9.61 8.62
CA THR A 79 8.41 9.16 9.04
C THR A 79 8.56 7.65 9.15
N HIS A 80 7.48 6.92 9.45
CA HIS A 80 7.54 5.49 9.70
C HIS A 80 6.42 4.74 8.99
N LEU A 81 6.70 3.50 8.60
CA LEU A 81 5.73 2.55 8.08
C LEU A 81 5.86 1.22 8.82
N TYR A 82 4.75 0.78 9.40
CA TYR A 82 4.60 -0.47 10.11
C TYR A 82 3.68 -1.39 9.32
N ALA A 83 4.08 -2.64 9.19
CA ALA A 83 3.33 -3.63 8.44
C ALA A 83 3.38 -4.99 9.13
N ALA A 84 2.20 -5.56 9.39
CA ALA A 84 2.03 -6.83 10.05
C ALA A 84 1.75 -7.93 9.02
N LEU A 85 2.60 -8.95 9.03
CA LEU A 85 2.45 -10.21 8.30
C LEU A 85 1.95 -11.29 9.28
N ALA A 86 1.79 -12.53 8.82
CA ALA A 86 1.34 -13.64 9.66
C ALA A 86 2.27 -13.91 10.85
N THR A 87 3.58 -13.78 10.64
CA THR A 87 4.61 -14.19 11.59
C THR A 87 5.53 -13.07 12.03
N SER A 88 5.49 -11.91 11.37
CA SER A 88 6.41 -10.80 11.61
C SER A 88 5.71 -9.44 11.57
N LEU A 89 6.29 -8.49 12.30
CA LEU A 89 5.97 -7.07 12.21
C LEU A 89 7.21 -6.35 11.67
N HIS A 90 7.05 -5.68 10.53
CA HIS A 90 8.11 -4.87 9.93
C HIS A 90 7.90 -3.41 10.27
N SER A 91 8.98 -2.72 10.59
CA SER A 91 9.03 -1.26 10.76
C SER A 91 10.07 -0.69 9.81
N LEU A 92 9.65 0.24 8.97
CA LEU A 92 10.47 1.00 8.06
C LEU A 92 10.52 2.45 8.53
N ASP A 93 11.72 3.03 8.56
CA ASP A 93 11.97 4.43 8.89
C ASP A 93 12.41 5.16 7.61
N PHE A 94 11.57 6.06 7.11
CA PHE A 94 11.82 6.82 5.88
C PHE A 94 12.99 7.81 6.04
N GLN A 95 13.37 8.17 7.26
CA GLN A 95 14.50 9.07 7.50
C GLN A 95 15.85 8.33 7.42
N LYS A 96 15.86 7.03 7.71
CA LYS A 96 17.07 6.19 7.71
C LYS A 96 17.31 5.45 6.41
N SER A 97 16.32 5.35 5.54
CA SER A 97 16.51 4.88 4.18
C SER A 97 16.80 6.09 3.28
N PRO A 98 18.07 6.47 3.04
CA PRO A 98 18.37 7.33 1.92
C PRO A 98 17.87 6.58 0.69
N ILE A 99 16.94 7.22 0.01
CA ILE A 99 16.22 6.74 -1.14
C ILE A 99 17.27 6.28 -2.18
N CYS A 100 17.36 4.98 -2.47
CA CYS A 100 17.91 4.55 -3.74
C CYS A 100 16.84 4.83 -4.79
N ILE A 101 16.84 6.06 -5.28
CA ILE A 101 16.10 6.49 -6.46
C ILE A 101 16.83 5.87 -7.65
N ARG A 102 16.22 4.88 -8.31
CA ARG A 102 16.49 4.56 -9.72
C ARG A 102 15.17 4.43 -10.45
#